data_AF-L1QJ81-F1
#
_entry.id   AF-L1QJ81-F1
#
_cell.length_a   1.000
_cell.length_b   1.000
_cell.length_c   1.000
_cell.angle_alpha   90.00
_cell.angle_beta   90.00
_cell.angle_gamma   90.00
#
_symmetry.space_group_name_H-M   'P 1'
#
loop_
_entity.id
_entity.type
_entity.pdbx_description
1 polymer ?
#
loop_
_entity_poly.entity_id
_entity_poly.type
_entity_poly.pdbx_seq_one_letter_code
_entity_poly.pdbx_strand_id
1 'polypeptide(L)' 'MSNRFNDIDWYCDRCNAYLNQQLGFDDHRYIWKCTECGHKNSISESNIYESEEAFRSGNN' A
#
# COMPACT_ATOMS: atom_id res chain seq x y z
N MET A 1 13.07 -5.92 -13.17
CA MET A 1 12.59 -6.54 -11.92
C MET A 1 11.08 -6.48 -11.99
N SER A 2 10.42 -7.63 -11.96
CA SER A 2 8.95 -7.71 -11.96
C SER A 2 8.47 -7.26 -10.59
N ASN A 3 7.41 -6.45 -10.52
CA ASN A 3 6.73 -6.16 -9.27
C ASN A 3 6.05 -7.44 -8.77
N ARG A 4 6.02 -7.65 -7.44
CA ARG A 4 5.30 -8.78 -6.83
C ARG A 4 3.80 -8.66 -7.12
N PHE A 5 3.29 -7.44 -7.09
CA PHE A 5 1.90 -7.09 -7.35
C PHE A 5 1.85 -6.12 -8.53
N ASN A 6 1.76 -6.66 -9.75
CA ASN A 6 1.60 -5.84 -10.95
C ASN A 6 0.26 -5.11 -10.92
N ASP A 7 0.26 -3.87 -11.39
CA ASP A 7 -0.94 -3.02 -11.52
C ASP A 7 -1.67 -2.71 -10.20
N ILE A 8 -0.97 -2.80 -9.06
CA ILE A 8 -1.50 -2.43 -7.74
C ILE A 8 -0.94 -1.10 -7.28
N ASP A 9 -1.85 -0.17 -7.01
CA ASP A 9 -1.56 1.11 -6.39
C ASP A 9 -1.69 1.03 -4.87
N TRP A 10 -0.57 1.28 -4.19
CA TRP A 10 -0.45 1.27 -2.73
C TRP A 10 -0.56 2.70 -2.20
N TYR A 11 -1.47 2.88 -1.25
CA TYR A 11 -1.67 4.14 -0.54
C TYR A 11 -1.37 3.96 0.94
N CYS A 12 -0.94 5.04 1.60
CA CYS A 12 -0.71 5.02 3.03
C CYS A 12 -2.04 4.97 3.79
N ASP A 13 -2.24 3.93 4.62
CA ASP A 13 -3.46 3.69 5.40
C ASP A 13 -3.81 4.85 6.35
N ARG A 14 -2.83 5.72 6.66
CA ARG A 14 -3.00 6.87 7.57
C ARG A 14 -3.16 8.21 6.86
N CYS A 15 -2.29 8.52 5.90
CA CYS A 15 -2.20 9.86 5.29
C CYS A 15 -2.59 9.88 3.82
N ASN A 16 -2.99 8.74 3.26
CA ASN A 16 -3.37 8.56 1.86
C ASN A 16 -2.28 8.94 0.84
N ALA A 17 -1.01 9.01 1.27
CA ALA A 17 0.11 9.29 0.38
C ALA A 17 0.35 8.09 -0.55
N TYR A 18 0.66 8.35 -1.81
CA TYR A 18 0.96 7.31 -2.81
C TYR A 18 2.33 6.68 -2.53
N LEU A 19 2.35 5.38 -2.22
CA LEU A 19 3.55 4.68 -1.77
C LEU A 19 4.44 4.24 -2.93
N ASN A 20 3.88 3.87 -4.10
CA ASN A 20 4.65 3.38 -5.25
C ASN A 20 5.65 4.40 -5.79
N GLN A 21 5.41 5.70 -5.55
CA GLN A 21 6.34 6.78 -5.94
C GLN A 21 7.40 7.11 -4.87
N GLN A 22 7.32 6.52 -3.67
CA GLN A 22 8.30 6.76 -2.63
C GLN A 22 9.64 6.10 -2.98
N LEU A 23 10.73 6.83 -2.75
CA LEU A 23 12.07 6.36 -3.10
C LEU A 23 12.40 5.04 -2.40
N GLY A 24 12.71 4.01 -3.20
CA GLY A 24 13.07 2.68 -2.70
C GLY A 24 11.88 1.82 -2.29
N PHE A 25 10.64 2.22 -2.62
CA PHE A 25 9.47 1.37 -2.46
C PHE A 25 9.70 0.03 -3.17
N ASP A 26 9.38 -1.05 -2.46
CA ASP A 26 9.60 -2.42 -2.90
C ASP A 26 8.44 -3.27 -2.40
N ASP A 27 7.60 -3.69 -3.34
CA ASP A 27 6.39 -4.47 -3.07
C ASP A 27 6.67 -5.95 -2.74
N HIS A 28 7.93 -6.39 -2.85
CA HIS A 28 8.36 -7.69 -2.35
C HIS A 28 8.50 -7.69 -0.83
N ARG A 29 8.62 -6.50 -0.21
CA ARG A 29 8.66 -6.36 1.24
C ARG A 29 7.23 -6.41 1.79
N TYR A 30 7.03 -7.19 2.83
CA TYR A 30 5.73 -7.30 3.50
C TYR A 30 5.26 -6.01 4.19
N ILE A 31 6.16 -5.08 4.47
CA ILE A 31 5.86 -3.83 5.19
C ILE A 31 6.61 -2.68 4.53
N TRP A 32 5.91 -1.58 4.30
CA TRP A 32 6.50 -0.32 3.87
C TRP A 32 6.23 0.81 4.86
N LYS A 33 7.28 1.48 5.33
CA LYS A 33 7.14 2.67 6.18
C LYS A 33 6.99 3.89 5.29
N CYS A 34 5.82 4.53 5.34
CA CYS A 34 5.53 5.76 4.61
C CYS A 34 6.57 6.84 4.93
N THR A 35 7.17 7.42 3.90
CA THR A 35 8.17 8.49 4.03
C THR A 35 7.56 9.80 4.51
N GLU A 36 6.29 10.05 4.21
CA GLU A 36 5.57 11.29 4.55
C GLU A 36 5.17 11.36 6.03
N CYS A 37 4.59 10.28 6.57
CA CYS A 37 4.02 10.29 7.94
C CYS A 37 4.62 9.25 8.89
N GLY A 38 5.48 8.35 8.39
CA GLY A 38 6.12 7.31 9.20
C GLY A 38 5.24 6.11 9.56
N HIS A 39 3.99 6.04 9.08
CA HIS A 39 3.10 4.90 9.29
C HIS A 39 3.63 3.65 8.57
N LYS A 40 3.45 2.47 9.17
CA LYS A 40 3.84 1.18 8.59
C LYS A 40 2.64 0.56 7.91
N ASN A 41 2.69 0.45 6.58
CA ASN A 41 1.64 -0.12 5.75
C ASN A 41 1.97 -1.58 5.46
N SER A 42 0.95 -2.44 5.48
CA SER A 42 1.07 -3.85 5.12
C SER A 42 0.97 -4.00 3.60
N ILE A 43 2.01 -4.56 2.99
CA ILE A 43 2.08 -4.82 1.54
C ILE A 43 1.88 -6.33 1.32
N SER A 44 0.63 -6.73 1.13
CA SER A 44 0.23 -8.14 1.05
C SER A 44 -1.07 -8.29 0.27
N GLU A 45 -1.30 -9.46 -0.33
CA GLU A 45 -2.53 -9.75 -1.08
C GLU A 45 -3.79 -9.55 -0.25
N SER A 46 -3.74 -9.84 1.05
CA SER A 46 -4.85 -9.59 1.98
C SER A 46 -5.21 -8.12 2.17
N ASN A 47 -4.36 -7.20 1.72
CA ASN A 47 -4.56 -5.76 1.79
C ASN A 47 -4.76 -5.14 0.40
N ILE A 48 -5.10 -5.95 -0.60
CA ILE A 48 -5.52 -5.52 -1.94
C ILE A 48 -7.05 -5.50 -1.96
N TYR A 49 -7.62 -4.37 -2.37
CA TYR A 49 -9.06 -4.16 -2.45
C TYR A 49 -9.43 -3.75 -3.88
N GLU A 50 -10.63 -4.10 -4.33
CA GLU A 50 -11.13 -3.75 -5.67
C GLU A 50 -11.30 -2.24 -5.86
N SER A 51 -11.54 -1.51 -4.78
CA SER A 51 -11.67 -0.05 -4.78
C SER A 51 -11.42 0.57 -3.40
N GLU A 52 -11.32 1.90 -3.34
CA GLU A 52 -11.22 2.64 -2.08
C GLU A 52 -12.47 2.47 -1.20
N GLU A 53 -13.66 2.34 -1.81
CA GLU A 53 -14.90 2.07 -1.09
C GLU A 53 -14.88 0.68 -0.44
N ALA A 54 -14.33 -0.33 -1.12
CA ALA A 54 -14.14 -1.68 -0.56
C ALA A 54 -13.19 -1.64 0.65
N PHE A 55 -12.10 -0.88 0.55
CA PHE A 55 -11.18 -0.66 1.68
C PHE A 55 -11.87 0.02 2.87
N ARG A 56 -12.66 1.06 2.62
CA ARG A 56 -13.38 1.81 3.66
C ARG A 56 -14.52 1.01 4.30
N SER A 57 -15.20 0.16 3.52
CA SER A 57 -16.36 -0.63 3.98
C SER A 57 -15.99 -1.95 4.68
N GLY A 58 -14.77 -2.46 4.48
CA GLY A 58 -14.25 -3.66 5.15
C GLY A 58 -13.96 -3.51 6.64
N ASN A 59 -14.15 -2.32 7.22
CA ASN A 59 -14.05 -2.06 8.67
C ASN A 59 -15.41 -2.15 9.40
N ASN A 60 -16.28 -3.10 9.02
CA ASN A 60 -17.54 -3.40 9.74
C ASN A 60 -17.44 -4.67 10.59
#